data_AF-A0A3A4PAQ4-F1
#
_entry.id   AF-A0A3A4PAQ4-F1
#
_cell.length_a   1.000
_cell.length_b   1.000
_cell.length_c   1.000
_cell.angle_alpha   90.00
_cell.angle_beta   90.00
_cell.angle_gamma   90.00
#
_symmetry.space_group_name_H-M   'P 1'
#
loop_
_entity.id
_entity.type
_entity.pdbx_description
1 polymer ?
#
loop_
_entity_poly.entity_id
_entity_poly.type
_entity_poly.pdbx_seq_one_letter_code
_entity_poly.pdbx_strand_id
1 'polypeptide(L)'
;MVQVDVFWSYGIGSSFALAAFRQLRKLKAENELRKWKLGWGKSPGLPEVIEDAQGMEVIPAGSGAQGDLDFQRIVKQLRANGFKPDKASLKDLRGLQRAVKAWFEANSDAFNNEYFLKNLLFLSLLFVPSGAVLLWSNPSWETMQVGRYETIPQWLVGIFSTTNVTQGLLGFYLTYKALLQGKYYQASMHTLLSYLGFFFILVNGWDNKGYQRFFSKNRASFDDWRWSNVIPWAFSDAAMILLTYGAAFLPLMYYWIIDWFLKGQDMEKGIEEPRELPDRMPEAMKKLGEVNTAIFGGALGGAVLSTVLVRRFGWGPGMAIWAALMGLNLSKVGLGPALCKRIMGVESLQDLPVEEVVARAIEAEKAPAGVS
;
A
#
# COMPACT_ATOMS: atom_id res chain seq x y z
N MET A 1 -11.00 6.53 14.65
CA MET A 1 -11.09 5.89 13.35
C MET A 1 -10.40 6.73 12.28
N VAL A 2 -10.55 8.06 12.26
CA VAL A 2 -9.72 8.99 11.44
C VAL A 2 -8.22 8.65 11.38
N GLN A 3 -7.61 8.30 12.52
CA GLN A 3 -6.19 7.92 12.59
C GLN A 3 -5.89 6.55 11.94
N VAL A 4 -6.83 5.61 11.99
CA VAL A 4 -6.64 4.25 11.46
C VAL A 4 -6.89 4.21 9.95
N ASP A 5 -7.74 5.09 9.42
CA ASP A 5 -8.12 5.10 8.01
C ASP A 5 -6.94 5.36 7.08
N VAL A 6 -5.94 6.14 7.53
CA VAL A 6 -4.68 6.34 6.81
C VAL A 6 -3.97 5.01 6.55
N PHE A 7 -3.89 4.16 7.59
CA PHE A 7 -3.26 2.85 7.48
C PHE A 7 -4.11 1.86 6.68
N TRP A 8 -5.43 1.95 6.84
CA TRP A 8 -6.34 1.09 6.09
C TRP A 8 -6.29 1.39 4.59
N SER A 9 -6.39 2.66 4.22
CA SER A 9 -6.30 3.09 2.83
C SER A 9 -4.95 2.72 2.19
N TYR A 10 -3.86 2.98 2.93
CA TYR A 10 -2.52 2.53 2.50
C TYR A 10 -2.51 1.02 2.25
N GLY A 11 -3.08 0.23 3.17
CA GLY A 11 -3.18 -1.22 3.06
C GLY A 11 -4.04 -1.71 1.89
N ILE A 12 -5.10 -0.97 1.54
CA ILE A 12 -5.93 -1.27 0.36
C ILE A 12 -5.09 -1.07 -0.90
N GLY A 13 -4.44 0.09 -1.04
CA GLY A 13 -3.58 0.38 -2.18
C GLY A 13 -2.42 -0.59 -2.33
N SER A 14 -1.74 -0.91 -1.23
CA SER A 14 -0.66 -1.89 -1.23
C SER A 14 -1.16 -3.30 -1.56
N SER A 15 -2.33 -3.72 -1.06
CA SER A 15 -2.96 -4.99 -1.43
C SER A 15 -3.26 -5.09 -2.92
N PHE A 16 -3.75 -4.01 -3.54
CA PHE A 16 -4.08 -4.00 -4.98
C PHE A 16 -2.82 -4.18 -5.83
N ALA A 17 -1.76 -3.43 -5.53
CA ALA A 17 -0.48 -3.58 -6.20
C ALA A 17 0.14 -4.97 -5.96
N LEU A 18 0.07 -5.49 -4.73
CA LEU A 18 0.59 -6.80 -4.38
C LEU A 18 -0.15 -7.93 -5.09
N ALA A 19 -1.47 -7.83 -5.24
CA ALA A 19 -2.29 -8.82 -5.93
C ALA A 19 -2.02 -8.84 -7.44
N ALA A 20 -1.83 -7.66 -8.04
CA ALA A 20 -1.58 -7.50 -9.48
C ALA A 20 -0.09 -7.58 -9.87
N PHE A 21 0.79 -8.04 -8.98
CA PHE A 21 2.23 -7.84 -9.15
C PHE A 21 2.80 -8.44 -10.44
N ARG A 22 2.28 -9.59 -10.86
CA ARG A 22 2.75 -10.28 -12.07
C ARG A 22 2.34 -9.51 -13.32
N GLN A 23 1.09 -9.07 -13.36
CA GLN A 23 0.53 -8.28 -14.44
C GLN A 23 1.25 -6.93 -14.55
N LEU A 24 1.49 -6.26 -13.42
CA LEU A 24 2.23 -5.00 -13.37
C LEU A 24 3.67 -5.14 -13.88
N ARG A 25 4.38 -6.22 -13.48
CA ARG A 25 5.74 -6.50 -13.96
C ARG A 25 5.76 -6.80 -15.47
N LYS A 26 4.82 -7.61 -15.97
CA LYS A 26 4.68 -7.92 -17.40
C LYS A 26 4.42 -6.65 -18.22
N LEU A 27 3.43 -5.85 -17.81
CA LEU A 27 3.09 -4.58 -18.47
C LEU A 27 4.30 -3.63 -18.54
N LYS A 28 5.05 -3.51 -17.44
CA LYS A 28 6.27 -2.68 -17.43
C LYS A 28 7.32 -3.21 -18.39
N ALA A 29 7.57 -4.53 -18.40
CA ALA A 29 8.54 -5.13 -19.30
C ALA A 29 8.17 -4.93 -20.78
N GLU A 30 6.90 -5.16 -21.13
CA GLU A 30 6.37 -4.98 -22.49
C GLU A 30 6.44 -3.51 -22.95
N ASN A 31 6.11 -2.57 -22.06
CA ASN A 31 6.20 -1.13 -22.36
C ASN A 31 7.65 -0.71 -22.64
N GLU A 32 8.62 -1.16 -21.83
CA GLU A 32 10.03 -0.84 -22.06
C GLU A 32 10.58 -1.50 -23.34
N LEU A 33 10.22 -2.76 -23.60
CA LEU A 33 10.60 -3.44 -24.83
C LEU A 33 10.01 -2.73 -26.07
N ARG A 34 8.75 -2.28 -26.00
CA ARG A 34 8.12 -1.51 -27.06
C ARG A 34 8.82 -0.17 -27.29
N LYS A 35 9.16 0.56 -26.22
CA LYS A 35 9.93 1.81 -26.31
C LYS A 35 11.26 1.59 -27.03
N TRP A 36 11.99 0.53 -26.68
CA TRP A 36 13.22 0.15 -27.34
C TRP A 36 13.01 -0.16 -28.83
N LYS A 37 12.00 -0.98 -29.19
CA LYS A 37 11.67 -1.30 -30.60
C LYS A 37 11.34 -0.09 -31.45
N LEU A 38 10.68 0.92 -30.87
CA LEU A 38 10.33 2.16 -31.55
C LEU A 38 11.49 3.17 -31.60
N GLY A 39 12.65 2.86 -31.01
CA GLY A 39 13.74 3.81 -30.84
C GLY A 39 13.40 4.98 -29.90
N TRP A 40 12.31 4.85 -29.13
CA TRP A 40 11.84 5.85 -28.18
C TRP A 40 12.54 5.64 -26.84
N GLY A 41 13.84 5.93 -26.81
CA GLY A 41 14.69 5.80 -25.64
C GLY A 41 16.10 5.44 -26.08
N LYS A 42 17.09 6.23 -25.64
CA LYS A 42 18.50 5.83 -25.77
C LYS A 42 18.62 4.41 -25.24
N SER A 43 19.26 3.53 -26.00
CA SER A 43 19.51 2.14 -25.61
C SER A 43 19.88 2.08 -24.13
N PRO A 44 19.31 1.14 -23.33
CA PRO A 44 19.92 0.74 -22.08
C PRO A 44 21.22 0.01 -22.43
N GLY A 45 22.20 0.76 -22.92
CA GLY A 45 23.58 0.34 -22.93
C GLY A 45 24.04 0.32 -21.50
N LEU A 46 24.77 -0.73 -21.15
CA LEU A 46 25.66 -0.81 -19.99
C LEU A 46 26.23 0.57 -19.63
N PRO A 47 26.42 0.87 -18.33
CA PRO A 47 26.96 2.15 -17.93
C PRO A 47 28.28 2.39 -18.67
N GLU A 48 28.29 3.34 -19.61
CA GLU A 48 29.52 4.02 -19.96
C GLU A 48 29.95 4.72 -18.67
N VAL A 49 30.99 4.16 -18.05
CA VAL A 49 31.72 4.83 -16.98
C VAL A 49 32.32 6.08 -17.61
N ILE A 50 31.59 7.18 -17.57
CA ILE A 50 32.15 8.50 -17.85
C ILE A 50 32.79 8.94 -16.53
N GLU A 51 34.09 8.65 -16.38
CA GLU A 51 34.93 9.35 -15.42
C GLU A 51 35.01 10.82 -15.87
N ASP A 52 34.34 11.72 -15.16
CA ASP A 52 34.74 13.13 -15.18
C ASP A 52 36.06 13.26 -14.42
N ALA A 53 36.89 14.23 -14.82
CA ALA A 53 38.22 14.57 -14.29
C ALA A 53 38.26 14.93 -12.79
N GLN A 54 37.16 14.72 -12.05
CA GLN A 54 37.00 14.99 -10.63
C GLN A 54 36.60 13.75 -9.80
N GLY A 55 36.51 12.55 -10.39
CA GLY A 55 36.36 11.29 -9.63
C GLY A 55 35.02 11.13 -8.88
N MET A 56 33.97 11.84 -9.30
CA MET A 56 32.61 11.62 -8.80
C MET A 56 31.85 10.67 -9.72
N GLU A 57 31.26 9.64 -9.13
CA GLU A 57 30.41 8.64 -9.78
C GLU A 57 29.20 9.35 -10.45
N VAL A 58 29.15 9.35 -11.78
CA VAL A 58 28.05 9.95 -12.55
C VAL A 58 26.91 8.95 -12.63
N ILE A 59 25.80 9.24 -11.96
CA ILE A 59 24.55 8.47 -12.07
C ILE A 59 23.98 8.69 -13.49
N PRO A 60 23.60 7.63 -14.23
CA PRO A 60 23.22 7.76 -15.63
C PRO A 60 21.95 8.61 -15.80
N ALA A 61 22.05 9.59 -16.70
CA ALA A 61 20.93 10.41 -17.14
C ALA A 61 19.87 9.53 -17.83
N GLY A 62 18.70 9.39 -17.21
CA GLY A 62 17.58 8.59 -17.74
C GLY A 62 17.16 7.42 -16.86
N SER A 63 17.89 7.12 -15.79
CA SER A 63 17.38 6.22 -14.75
C SER A 63 16.27 6.92 -13.96
N GLY A 64 15.23 6.19 -13.54
CA GLY A 64 14.23 6.71 -12.59
C GLY A 64 14.86 7.27 -11.31
N ALA A 65 16.11 6.89 -11.01
CA ALA A 65 16.93 7.45 -9.95
C ALA A 65 17.27 8.93 -10.16
N GLN A 66 17.50 9.41 -11.39
CA GLN A 66 17.76 10.84 -11.66
C GLN A 66 16.54 11.71 -11.33
N GLY A 67 15.34 11.27 -11.73
CA GLY A 67 14.09 11.96 -11.41
C GLY A 67 13.78 11.96 -9.92
N ASP A 68 14.04 10.83 -9.24
CA ASP A 68 13.93 10.73 -7.78
C ASP A 68 14.92 11.68 -7.07
N LEU A 69 16.16 11.78 -7.56
CA LEU A 69 17.19 12.66 -7.00
C LEU A 69 16.89 14.14 -7.23
N ASP A 70 16.40 14.52 -8.41
CA ASP A 70 16.00 15.90 -8.71
C ASP A 70 14.77 16.30 -7.87
N PHE A 71 13.79 15.40 -7.71
CA PHE A 71 12.66 15.64 -6.81
C PHE A 71 13.13 15.77 -5.36
N GLN A 72 14.00 14.88 -4.87
CA GLN A 72 14.58 14.96 -3.53
C GLN A 72 15.37 16.25 -3.31
N ARG A 73 16.14 16.71 -4.31
CA ARG A 73 16.88 17.98 -4.28
C ARG A 73 15.92 19.15 -4.13
N ILE A 74 14.82 19.15 -4.87
CA ILE A 74 13.78 20.18 -4.80
C ILE A 74 13.06 20.14 -3.46
N VAL A 75 12.67 18.96 -2.96
CA VAL A 75 12.07 18.82 -1.63
C VAL A 75 13.03 19.30 -0.54
N LYS A 76 14.32 18.99 -0.65
CA LYS A 76 15.36 19.45 0.29
C LYS A 76 15.55 20.96 0.23
N GLN A 77 15.52 21.57 -0.96
CA GLN A 77 15.54 23.01 -1.14
C GLN A 77 14.29 23.69 -0.56
N LEU A 78 13.10 23.13 -0.80
CA LEU A 78 11.84 23.61 -0.23
C LEU A 78 11.84 23.53 1.30
N ARG A 79 12.41 22.45 1.86
CA ARG A 79 12.53 22.25 3.31
C ARG A 79 13.56 23.19 3.94
N ALA A 80 14.68 23.44 3.26
CA ALA A 80 15.74 24.34 3.73
C ALA A 80 15.34 25.82 3.67
N ASN A 81 14.61 26.23 2.63
CA ASN A 81 14.21 27.63 2.44
C ASN A 81 12.93 27.99 3.20
N GLY A 82 12.18 26.99 3.68
CA GLY A 82 10.86 27.14 4.25
C GLY A 82 9.86 27.56 3.17
N PHE A 83 8.83 26.74 2.94
CA PHE A 83 7.77 27.13 2.01
C PHE A 83 7.02 28.35 2.57
N LYS A 84 7.32 29.53 2.03
CA LYS A 84 6.65 30.80 2.33
C LYS A 84 5.74 31.13 1.14
N PRO A 85 4.44 30.79 1.19
CA PRO A 85 3.54 30.93 0.04
C PRO A 85 3.46 32.37 -0.48
N ASP A 86 3.67 33.34 0.41
CA ASP A 86 3.74 34.78 0.17
C ASP A 86 5.04 35.26 -0.52
N LYS A 87 6.06 34.39 -0.63
CA LYS A 87 7.37 34.71 -1.23
C LYS A 87 7.81 33.75 -2.34
N ALA A 88 6.96 32.80 -2.73
CA ALA A 88 7.26 31.87 -3.81
C ALA A 88 7.36 32.64 -5.14
N SER A 89 8.55 32.69 -5.74
CA SER A 89 8.71 33.36 -7.02
C SER A 89 8.07 32.53 -8.14
N LEU A 90 7.64 33.17 -9.22
CA LEU A 90 7.16 32.50 -10.45
C LEU A 90 8.19 31.48 -10.99
N LYS A 91 9.49 31.71 -10.73
CA LYS A 91 10.57 30.80 -11.12
C LYS A 91 10.55 29.51 -10.30
N ASP A 92 10.26 29.60 -9.00
CA ASP A 92 10.17 28.45 -8.10
C ASP A 92 8.96 27.56 -8.45
N LEU A 93 7.83 28.18 -8.79
CA LEU A 93 6.63 27.46 -9.24
C LEU A 93 6.87 26.71 -10.56
N ARG A 94 7.55 27.33 -11.53
CA ARG A 94 7.93 26.66 -12.79
C ARG A 94 8.92 25.52 -12.57
N GLY A 95 9.87 25.69 -11.65
CA GLY A 95 10.82 24.64 -11.27
C GLY A 95 10.11 23.42 -10.67
N LEU A 96 9.19 23.67 -9.72
CA LEU A 96 8.35 22.64 -9.13
C LEU A 96 7.49 21.93 -10.18
N GLN A 97 6.83 22.68 -11.05
CA GLN A 97 6.00 22.13 -12.12
C GLN A 97 6.81 21.21 -13.05
N ARG A 98 8.02 21.62 -13.46
CA ARG A 98 8.90 20.80 -14.29
C ARG A 98 9.31 19.50 -13.59
N ALA A 99 9.65 19.58 -12.31
CA ALA A 99 10.05 18.40 -11.54
C ALA A 99 8.89 17.43 -11.31
N VAL A 100 7.70 17.94 -10.98
CA VAL A 100 6.49 17.14 -10.86
C VAL A 100 6.18 16.46 -12.20
N LYS A 101 6.25 17.20 -13.30
CA LYS A 101 6.04 16.65 -14.65
C LYS A 101 7.04 15.54 -14.97
N ALA A 102 8.34 15.78 -14.77
CA ALA A 102 9.38 14.80 -15.01
C ALA A 102 9.21 13.55 -14.14
N TRP A 103 8.80 13.71 -12.88
CA TRP A 103 8.52 12.60 -11.97
C TRP A 103 7.32 11.77 -12.46
N PHE A 104 6.23 12.39 -12.87
CA PHE A 104 5.07 11.68 -13.44
C PHE A 104 5.42 10.98 -14.75
N GLU A 105 6.23 11.60 -15.61
CA GLU A 105 6.70 10.97 -16.85
C GLU A 105 7.58 9.75 -16.56
N ALA A 106 8.49 9.84 -15.57
CA ALA A 106 9.35 8.72 -15.17
C ALA A 106 8.58 7.57 -14.50
N ASN A 107 7.45 7.87 -13.86
CA ASN A 107 6.64 6.90 -13.11
C ASN A 107 5.30 6.61 -13.79
N SER A 108 5.13 6.96 -15.07
CA SER A 108 3.84 6.88 -15.76
C SER A 108 3.25 5.48 -15.76
N ASP A 109 4.09 4.44 -15.87
CA ASP A 109 3.64 3.04 -15.88
C ASP A 109 2.99 2.62 -14.55
N ALA A 110 3.32 3.27 -13.43
CA ALA A 110 2.70 3.02 -12.14
C ALA A 110 1.24 3.52 -12.09
N PHE A 111 0.94 4.59 -12.84
CA PHE A 111 -0.34 5.29 -12.80
C PHE A 111 -1.23 5.02 -14.03
N ASN A 112 -0.63 4.63 -15.15
CA ASN A 112 -1.32 4.38 -16.41
C ASN A 112 -1.56 2.87 -16.62
N ASN A 113 -2.27 2.25 -15.69
CA ASN A 113 -2.68 0.85 -15.79
C ASN A 113 -4.06 0.64 -15.13
N GLU A 114 -4.74 -0.43 -15.51
CA GLU A 114 -6.09 -0.73 -15.01
C GLU A 114 -6.14 -1.00 -13.49
N TYR A 115 -5.07 -1.54 -12.90
CA TYR A 115 -5.01 -1.91 -11.49
C TYR A 115 -4.97 -0.66 -10.61
N PHE A 116 -4.16 0.33 -11.01
CA PHE A 116 -4.13 1.64 -10.39
C PHE A 116 -5.46 2.38 -10.57
N LEU A 117 -6.04 2.35 -11.77
CA LEU A 117 -7.35 2.98 -12.01
C LEU A 117 -8.43 2.38 -11.12
N LYS A 118 -8.50 1.05 -11.02
CA LYS A 118 -9.45 0.34 -10.13
C LYS A 118 -9.20 0.69 -8.66
N ASN A 119 -7.93 0.80 -8.22
CA ASN A 119 -7.58 1.28 -6.88
C ASN A 119 -8.09 2.71 -6.64
N LEU A 120 -7.81 3.64 -7.55
CA LEU A 120 -8.22 5.04 -7.44
C LEU A 120 -9.75 5.17 -7.39
N LEU A 121 -10.47 4.45 -8.27
CA LEU A 121 -11.92 4.44 -8.30
C LEU A 121 -12.50 3.82 -7.02
N PHE A 122 -11.94 2.70 -6.56
CA PHE A 122 -12.36 2.07 -5.30
C PHE A 122 -12.22 3.03 -4.12
N LEU A 123 -11.06 3.68 -4.00
CA LEU A 123 -10.80 4.63 -2.93
C LEU A 123 -11.74 5.83 -3.01
N SER A 124 -11.87 6.43 -4.19
CA SER A 124 -12.59 7.69 -4.37
C SER A 124 -14.11 7.53 -4.34
N LEU A 125 -14.64 6.41 -4.85
CA LEU A 125 -16.08 6.20 -5.02
C LEU A 125 -16.71 5.36 -3.92
N LEU A 126 -15.93 4.51 -3.23
CA LEU A 126 -16.46 3.58 -2.22
C LEU A 126 -15.86 3.85 -0.84
N PHE A 127 -14.54 3.73 -0.71
CA PHE A 127 -13.88 3.77 0.59
C PHE A 127 -14.01 5.15 1.25
N VAL A 128 -13.58 6.23 0.58
CA VAL A 128 -13.61 7.59 1.14
C VAL A 128 -15.02 8.09 1.42
N PRO A 129 -16.01 7.92 0.51
CA PRO A 129 -17.39 8.27 0.83
C PRO A 129 -17.93 7.55 2.06
N SER A 130 -17.59 6.27 2.27
CA SER A 130 -18.01 5.53 3.48
C SER A 130 -17.46 6.16 4.77
N GLY A 131 -16.17 6.51 4.78
CA GLY A 131 -15.54 7.21 5.90
C GLY A 131 -16.12 8.60 6.12
N ALA A 132 -16.43 9.34 5.05
CA ALA A 132 -17.04 10.67 5.15
C ALA A 132 -18.45 10.60 5.77
N VAL A 133 -19.25 9.60 5.38
CA VAL A 133 -20.57 9.36 5.97
C VAL A 133 -20.45 8.98 7.45
N LEU A 134 -19.48 8.14 7.83
CA LEU A 134 -19.20 7.81 9.23
C LEU A 134 -18.78 9.04 10.04
N LEU A 135 -17.87 9.85 9.50
CA LEU A 135 -17.40 11.07 10.16
C LEU A 135 -18.54 12.08 10.37
N TRP A 136 -19.42 12.21 9.40
CA TRP A 136 -20.56 13.12 9.47
C TRP A 136 -21.64 12.63 10.44
N SER A 137 -22.03 11.37 10.34
CA SER A 137 -23.13 10.78 11.12
C SER A 137 -22.74 10.40 12.54
N ASN A 138 -21.49 9.97 12.75
CA ASN A 138 -20.99 9.44 14.02
C ASN A 138 -19.62 10.05 14.38
N PRO A 139 -19.50 11.39 14.47
CA PRO A 139 -18.22 12.08 14.63
C PRO A 139 -17.47 11.68 15.91
N SER A 140 -18.19 11.39 16.99
CA SER A 140 -17.56 10.91 18.22
C SER A 140 -16.91 9.56 18.00
N TRP A 141 -17.61 8.61 17.39
CA TRP A 141 -17.05 7.29 17.11
C TRP A 141 -15.87 7.39 16.14
N GLU A 142 -16.05 8.15 15.06
CA GLU A 142 -15.06 8.29 14.00
C GLU A 142 -13.76 8.94 14.52
N THR A 143 -13.84 9.80 15.53
CA THR A 143 -12.67 10.42 16.18
C THR A 143 -12.16 9.66 17.42
N MET A 144 -12.51 8.37 17.58
CA MET A 144 -12.15 7.57 18.77
C MET A 144 -12.63 8.21 20.09
N GLN A 145 -13.84 8.76 20.09
CA GLN A 145 -14.52 9.42 21.21
C GLN A 145 -13.88 10.75 21.66
N VAL A 146 -13.17 11.45 20.78
CA VAL A 146 -12.49 12.73 21.11
C VAL A 146 -13.27 13.95 20.59
N GLY A 147 -13.63 13.94 19.32
CA GLY A 147 -14.40 14.99 18.67
C GLY A 147 -15.91 14.79 18.81
N ARG A 148 -16.65 15.84 18.50
CA ARG A 148 -18.11 15.84 18.32
C ARG A 148 -18.43 16.69 17.10
N TYR A 149 -19.67 16.62 16.62
CA TYR A 149 -20.08 17.37 15.44
C TYR A 149 -19.78 18.87 15.57
N GLU A 150 -20.01 19.43 16.76
CA GLU A 150 -19.82 20.86 17.05
C GLU A 150 -18.34 21.26 17.21
N THR A 151 -17.44 20.29 17.41
CA THR A 151 -16.02 20.56 17.74
C THR A 151 -15.04 20.13 16.67
N ILE A 152 -15.47 19.31 15.71
CA ILE A 152 -14.60 18.89 14.60
C ILE A 152 -14.45 20.04 13.61
N PRO A 153 -13.23 20.53 13.37
CA PRO A 153 -13.04 21.61 12.43
C PRO A 153 -13.23 21.11 10.99
N GLN A 154 -13.86 21.94 10.15
CA GLN A 154 -14.20 21.59 8.76
C GLN A 154 -12.97 21.20 7.92
N TRP A 155 -11.82 21.82 8.17
CA TRP A 155 -10.58 21.47 7.47
C TRP A 155 -10.13 20.04 7.76
N LEU A 156 -10.44 19.48 8.95
CA LEU A 156 -10.10 18.10 9.28
C LEU A 156 -10.86 17.12 8.39
N VAL A 157 -12.12 17.43 8.04
CA VAL A 157 -12.92 16.63 7.10
C VAL A 157 -12.27 16.64 5.71
N GLY A 158 -11.87 17.81 5.22
CA GLY A 158 -11.17 17.93 3.93
C GLY A 158 -9.84 17.18 3.90
N ILE A 159 -9.04 17.30 4.98
CA ILE A 159 -7.78 16.55 5.13
C ILE A 159 -8.05 15.06 5.21
N PHE A 160 -9.06 14.61 5.96
CA PHE A 160 -9.42 13.21 6.09
C PHE A 160 -9.72 12.58 4.72
N SER A 161 -10.61 13.18 3.94
CA SER A 161 -10.96 12.68 2.61
C SER A 161 -9.76 12.67 1.66
N THR A 162 -8.97 13.73 1.65
CA THR A 162 -7.78 13.84 0.79
C THR A 162 -6.69 12.84 1.19
N THR A 163 -6.47 12.68 2.50
CA THR A 163 -5.45 11.80 3.05
C THR A 163 -5.80 10.35 2.73
N ASN A 164 -7.06 9.95 2.87
CA ASN A 164 -7.43 8.58 2.53
C ASN A 164 -7.16 8.26 1.06
N VAL A 165 -7.53 9.11 0.10
CA VAL A 165 -7.16 8.84 -1.30
C VAL A 165 -5.64 8.77 -1.45
N THR A 166 -4.92 9.81 -1.01
CA THR A 166 -3.47 9.93 -1.23
C THR A 166 -2.67 8.81 -0.57
N GLN A 167 -3.06 8.33 0.61
CA GLN A 167 -2.39 7.23 1.30
C GLN A 167 -2.59 5.90 0.58
N GLY A 168 -3.76 5.65 -0.01
CA GLY A 168 -3.97 4.48 -0.85
C GLY A 168 -3.19 4.56 -2.17
N LEU A 169 -3.03 5.75 -2.76
CA LEU A 169 -2.14 5.91 -3.92
C LEU A 169 -0.67 5.68 -3.55
N LEU A 170 -0.24 6.18 -2.39
CA LEU A 170 1.11 5.98 -1.87
C LEU A 170 1.40 4.51 -1.58
N GLY A 171 0.46 3.81 -0.93
CA GLY A 171 0.55 2.38 -0.67
C GLY A 171 0.69 1.56 -1.94
N PHE A 172 -0.09 1.89 -2.97
CA PHE A 172 0.03 1.27 -4.29
C PHE A 172 1.42 1.54 -4.90
N TYR A 173 1.84 2.80 -4.94
CA TYR A 173 3.08 3.22 -5.60
C TYR A 173 4.33 2.61 -4.96
N LEU A 174 4.44 2.62 -3.63
CA LEU A 174 5.61 2.07 -2.94
C LEU A 174 5.70 0.56 -3.08
N THR A 175 4.56 -0.13 -3.01
CA THR A 175 4.49 -1.57 -3.29
C THR A 175 4.87 -1.87 -4.73
N TYR A 176 4.32 -1.13 -5.70
CA TYR A 176 4.69 -1.24 -7.12
C TYR A 176 6.21 -1.11 -7.33
N LYS A 177 6.84 -0.09 -6.73
CA LYS A 177 8.29 0.13 -6.85
C LYS A 177 9.09 -1.05 -6.28
N ALA A 178 8.72 -1.57 -5.11
CA ALA A 178 9.36 -2.74 -4.52
C ALA A 178 9.18 -3.99 -5.40
N LEU A 179 8.00 -4.17 -6.01
CA LEU A 179 7.72 -5.28 -6.93
C LEU A 179 8.55 -5.20 -8.21
N LEU A 180 8.70 -4.02 -8.82
CA LEU A 180 9.54 -3.85 -10.01
C LEU A 180 11.00 -4.18 -9.73
N GLN A 181 11.50 -3.85 -8.54
CA GLN A 181 12.86 -4.19 -8.09
C GLN A 181 13.02 -5.67 -7.70
N GLY A 182 11.98 -6.50 -7.86
CA GLY A 182 11.98 -7.91 -7.46
C GLY A 182 12.00 -8.14 -5.95
N LYS A 183 11.80 -7.10 -5.12
CA LYS A 183 11.84 -7.17 -3.65
C LYS A 183 10.47 -7.55 -3.08
N TYR A 184 10.00 -8.76 -3.38
CA TYR A 184 8.65 -9.21 -3.03
C TYR A 184 8.36 -9.25 -1.53
N TYR A 185 9.39 -9.54 -0.71
CA TYR A 185 9.22 -9.45 0.74
C TYR A 185 8.89 -8.03 1.20
N GLN A 186 9.65 -7.05 0.73
CA GLN A 186 9.43 -5.63 1.07
C GLN A 186 8.06 -5.15 0.57
N ALA A 187 7.67 -5.55 -0.65
CA ALA A 187 6.35 -5.29 -1.19
C ALA A 187 5.22 -5.85 -0.29
N SER A 188 5.39 -7.09 0.19
CA SER A 188 4.44 -7.72 1.12
C SER A 188 4.38 -7.02 2.47
N MET A 189 5.52 -6.50 2.97
CA MET A 189 5.59 -5.79 4.24
C MET A 189 4.78 -4.49 4.23
N HIS A 190 4.69 -3.79 3.09
CA HIS A 190 3.83 -2.62 2.98
C HIS A 190 2.38 -2.94 3.37
N THR A 191 1.87 -4.08 2.90
CA THR A 191 0.52 -4.56 3.22
C THR A 191 0.41 -5.08 4.65
N LEU A 192 1.33 -5.93 5.11
CA LEU A 192 1.24 -6.49 6.46
C LEU A 192 1.38 -5.42 7.54
N LEU A 193 2.34 -4.50 7.39
CA LEU A 193 2.61 -3.47 8.39
C LEU A 193 1.52 -2.40 8.41
N SER A 194 0.87 -2.11 7.28
CA SER A 194 -0.27 -1.19 7.26
C SER A 194 -1.47 -1.77 7.99
N TYR A 195 -1.84 -3.04 7.75
CA TYR A 195 -2.90 -3.70 8.52
C TYR A 195 -2.52 -3.87 9.99
N LEU A 196 -1.25 -4.14 10.29
CA LEU A 196 -0.76 -4.17 11.68
C LEU A 196 -0.93 -2.81 12.34
N GLY A 197 -0.53 -1.72 11.69
CA GLY A 197 -0.73 -0.36 12.19
C GLY A 197 -2.20 -0.01 12.41
N PHE A 198 -3.06 -0.35 11.44
CA PHE A 198 -4.51 -0.20 11.54
C PHE A 198 -5.08 -0.90 12.79
N PHE A 199 -4.84 -2.21 12.92
CA PHE A 199 -5.33 -2.97 14.08
C PHE A 199 -4.66 -2.56 15.38
N PHE A 200 -3.38 -2.19 15.35
CA PHE A 200 -2.66 -1.76 16.54
C PHE A 200 -3.30 -0.52 17.15
N ILE A 201 -3.63 0.50 16.33
CA ILE A 201 -4.33 1.70 16.81
C ILE A 201 -5.77 1.37 17.19
N LEU A 202 -6.46 0.50 16.45
CA LEU A 202 -7.83 0.13 16.77
C LEU A 202 -7.93 -0.60 18.12
N VAL A 203 -7.02 -1.51 18.41
CA VAL A 203 -7.02 -2.30 19.65
C VAL A 203 -6.43 -1.50 20.82
N ASN A 204 -5.27 -0.87 20.61
CA ASN A 204 -4.54 -0.21 21.70
C ASN A 204 -4.93 1.28 21.82
N GLY A 205 -5.10 2.00 20.71
CA GLY A 205 -5.19 3.45 20.74
C GLY A 205 -3.91 4.08 21.30
N TRP A 206 -3.95 5.38 21.60
CA TRP A 206 -2.81 6.07 22.22
C TRP A 206 -2.72 5.84 23.74
N ASP A 207 -3.78 5.34 24.37
CA ASP A 207 -3.93 5.18 25.82
C ASP A 207 -4.21 3.74 26.28
N ASN A 208 -3.96 2.74 25.43
CA ASN A 208 -4.30 1.32 25.65
C ASN A 208 -5.81 1.05 25.87
N LYS A 209 -6.68 1.96 25.42
CA LYS A 209 -8.15 1.86 25.45
C LYS A 209 -8.79 1.84 24.07
N GLY A 210 -8.03 1.60 23.00
CA GLY A 210 -8.52 1.60 21.61
C GLY A 210 -9.77 0.75 21.41
N TYR A 211 -9.74 -0.51 21.82
CA TYR A 211 -10.89 -1.41 21.68
C TYR A 211 -12.11 -0.93 22.49
N GLN A 212 -11.90 -0.29 23.63
CA GLN A 212 -12.98 0.30 24.45
C GLN A 212 -13.65 1.45 23.70
N ARG A 213 -12.84 2.30 23.04
CA ARG A 213 -13.33 3.40 22.19
C ARG A 213 -14.09 2.88 20.98
N PHE A 214 -13.58 1.82 20.35
CA PHE A 214 -14.17 1.17 19.17
C PHE A 214 -15.54 0.56 19.49
N PHE A 215 -15.63 -0.25 20.55
CA PHE A 215 -16.87 -0.92 20.96
C PHE A 215 -17.83 -0.04 21.78
N SER A 216 -17.58 1.26 21.85
CA SER A 216 -18.48 2.22 22.49
C SER A 216 -19.28 2.96 21.43
N LYS A 217 -20.61 2.85 21.46
CA LYS A 217 -21.47 3.57 20.50
C LYS A 217 -21.35 5.11 20.59
N ASN A 218 -21.03 5.64 21.77
CA ASN A 218 -20.89 7.07 22.03
C ASN A 218 -19.94 7.34 23.21
N ARG A 219 -19.73 8.62 23.51
CA ARG A 219 -18.80 9.04 24.57
C ARG A 219 -19.22 8.57 25.96
N ALA A 220 -20.51 8.61 26.29
CA ALA A 220 -21.00 8.17 27.60
C ALA A 220 -20.76 6.67 27.82
N SER A 221 -20.97 5.84 26.79
CA SER A 221 -20.66 4.41 26.83
C SER A 221 -19.15 4.13 26.94
N PHE A 222 -18.31 5.04 26.46
CA PHE A 222 -16.85 4.93 26.64
C PHE A 222 -16.43 5.31 28.07
N ASP A 223 -17.02 6.36 28.62
CA ASP A 223 -16.69 6.82 29.98
C ASP A 223 -17.14 5.79 31.05
N ASP A 224 -18.28 5.11 30.85
CA ASP A 224 -18.72 3.92 31.64
C ASP A 224 -18.50 2.61 30.85
N TRP A 225 -17.26 2.38 30.41
CA TRP A 225 -16.92 1.21 29.61
C TRP A 225 -17.17 -0.12 30.34
N ARG A 226 -17.93 -1.03 29.71
CA ARG A 226 -18.17 -2.41 30.14
C ARG A 226 -18.23 -3.34 28.94
N TRP A 227 -17.93 -4.63 29.14
CA TRP A 227 -18.06 -5.63 28.07
C TRP A 227 -19.48 -5.78 27.53
N SER A 228 -20.50 -5.46 28.35
CA SER A 228 -21.89 -5.37 27.89
C SER A 228 -22.11 -4.34 26.79
N ASN A 229 -21.19 -3.38 26.59
CA ASN A 229 -21.33 -2.30 25.61
C ASN A 229 -21.11 -2.79 24.17
N VAL A 230 -20.50 -3.95 23.97
CA VAL A 230 -20.27 -4.56 22.65
C VAL A 230 -21.60 -4.84 21.93
N ILE A 231 -22.60 -5.37 22.64
CA ILE A 231 -23.90 -5.71 22.03
C ILE A 231 -24.62 -4.43 21.56
N PRO A 232 -24.85 -3.41 22.41
CA PRO A 232 -25.41 -2.13 21.97
C PRO A 232 -24.62 -1.44 20.87
N TRP A 233 -23.30 -1.61 20.82
CA TRP A 233 -22.48 -1.09 19.73
C TRP A 233 -22.74 -1.83 18.41
N ALA A 234 -22.88 -3.16 18.42
CA ALA A 234 -23.12 -3.95 17.21
C ALA A 234 -24.43 -3.57 16.48
N PHE A 235 -25.39 -3.01 17.21
CA PHE A 235 -26.65 -2.48 16.67
C PHE A 235 -26.69 -0.94 16.61
N SER A 236 -25.55 -0.27 16.74
CA SER A 236 -25.46 1.18 16.62
C SER A 236 -25.41 1.64 15.16
N ASP A 237 -25.72 2.90 14.91
CA ASP A 237 -25.66 3.52 13.57
C ASP A 237 -24.27 3.35 12.94
N ALA A 238 -23.19 3.57 13.71
CA ALA A 238 -21.83 3.36 13.24
C ALA A 238 -21.60 1.93 12.75
N ALA A 239 -22.04 0.92 13.50
CA ALA A 239 -21.88 -0.49 13.11
C ALA A 239 -22.74 -0.83 11.88
N MET A 240 -23.97 -0.32 11.81
CA MET A 240 -24.85 -0.53 10.65
C MET A 240 -24.30 0.11 9.37
N ILE A 241 -23.72 1.31 9.48
CA ILE A 241 -23.05 1.98 8.35
C ILE A 241 -21.83 1.17 7.90
N LEU A 242 -20.97 0.73 8.83
CA LEU A 242 -19.83 -0.15 8.50
C LEU A 242 -20.28 -1.44 7.82
N LEU A 243 -21.34 -2.08 8.32
CA LEU A 243 -21.87 -3.30 7.73
C LEU A 243 -22.42 -3.05 6.32
N THR A 244 -23.18 -1.97 6.14
CA THR A 244 -23.79 -1.61 4.85
C THR A 244 -22.73 -1.33 3.79
N TYR A 245 -21.78 -0.45 4.09
CA TYR A 245 -20.69 -0.16 3.16
C TYR A 245 -19.74 -1.35 3.00
N GLY A 246 -19.41 -2.04 4.09
CA GLY A 246 -18.56 -3.23 4.08
C GLY A 246 -19.15 -4.34 3.21
N ALA A 247 -20.46 -4.58 3.28
CA ALA A 247 -21.15 -5.54 2.42
C ALA A 247 -21.11 -5.16 0.94
N ALA A 248 -21.02 -3.87 0.61
CA ALA A 248 -20.86 -3.43 -0.77
C ALA A 248 -19.40 -3.52 -1.26
N PHE A 249 -18.44 -2.94 -0.53
CA PHE A 249 -17.08 -2.79 -1.05
C PHE A 249 -16.16 -3.99 -0.74
N LEU A 250 -16.33 -4.70 0.38
CA LEU A 250 -15.44 -5.83 0.72
C LEU A 250 -15.54 -6.97 -0.30
N PRO A 251 -16.73 -7.41 -0.76
CA PRO A 251 -16.82 -8.44 -1.79
C PRO A 251 -16.12 -8.04 -3.08
N LEU A 252 -16.30 -6.79 -3.52
CA LEU A 252 -15.65 -6.27 -4.73
C LEU A 252 -14.12 -6.21 -4.56
N MET A 253 -13.66 -5.74 -3.40
CA MET A 253 -12.23 -5.66 -3.06
C MET A 253 -11.59 -7.05 -3.07
N TYR A 254 -12.21 -8.02 -2.39
CA TYR A 254 -11.72 -9.40 -2.36
C TYR A 254 -11.80 -10.08 -3.72
N TYR A 255 -12.87 -9.83 -4.48
CA TYR A 255 -12.99 -10.32 -5.85
C TYR A 255 -11.78 -9.91 -6.69
N TRP A 256 -11.45 -8.61 -6.74
CA TRP A 256 -10.29 -8.15 -7.52
C TRP A 256 -8.95 -8.67 -6.99
N ILE A 257 -8.72 -8.62 -5.67
CA ILE A 257 -7.48 -9.12 -5.09
C ILE A 257 -7.26 -10.60 -5.42
N ILE A 258 -8.28 -11.43 -5.24
CA ILE A 258 -8.17 -12.88 -5.47
C ILE A 258 -8.06 -13.19 -6.96
N ASP A 259 -8.89 -12.54 -7.79
CA ASP A 259 -8.86 -12.70 -9.24
C ASP A 259 -7.48 -12.36 -9.81
N TRP A 260 -6.87 -11.26 -9.37
CA TRP A 260 -5.53 -10.88 -9.84
C TRP A 260 -4.44 -11.83 -9.38
N PHE A 261 -4.51 -12.34 -8.14
CA PHE A 261 -3.57 -13.36 -7.70
C PHE A 261 -3.67 -14.62 -8.56
N LEU A 262 -4.88 -15.11 -8.82
CA LEU A 262 -5.10 -16.35 -9.57
C LEU A 262 -4.76 -16.19 -11.06
N LYS A 263 -5.22 -15.12 -11.72
CA LYS A 263 -4.86 -14.80 -13.11
C LYS A 263 -3.35 -14.59 -13.28
N GLY A 264 -2.70 -14.00 -12.29
CA GLY A 264 -1.25 -13.87 -12.29
C GLY A 264 -0.55 -15.23 -12.26
N GLN A 265 -1.00 -16.16 -11.41
CA GLN A 265 -0.44 -17.51 -11.35
C GLN A 265 -0.65 -18.30 -12.65
N ASP A 266 -1.80 -18.12 -13.30
CA ASP A 266 -2.08 -18.73 -14.61
C ASP A 266 -1.17 -18.17 -15.70
N MET A 267 -0.93 -16.85 -15.67
CA MET A 267 -0.03 -16.18 -16.61
C MET A 267 1.41 -16.69 -16.52
N GLU A 268 1.92 -16.97 -15.32
CA GLU A 268 3.25 -17.59 -15.15
C GLU A 268 3.32 -19.03 -15.68
N LYS A 269 2.19 -19.73 -15.68
CA LYS A 269 2.07 -21.09 -16.23
C LYS A 269 1.86 -21.10 -17.76
N GLY A 270 1.81 -19.93 -18.40
CA GLY A 270 1.55 -19.80 -19.83
C GLY A 270 0.10 -20.12 -20.23
N ILE A 271 -0.85 -20.05 -19.30
CA ILE A 271 -2.27 -20.25 -19.60
C ILE A 271 -2.81 -18.95 -20.21
N GLU A 272 -3.14 -18.97 -21.50
CA GLU A 272 -3.60 -17.80 -22.25
C GLU A 272 -5.05 -17.39 -21.91
N GLU A 273 -5.90 -18.38 -21.57
CA GLU A 273 -7.29 -18.18 -21.17
C GLU A 273 -7.49 -18.62 -19.71
N PRO A 274 -7.29 -17.71 -18.73
CA PRO A 274 -7.56 -18.01 -17.33
C PRO A 274 -9.02 -18.35 -17.13
N ARG A 275 -9.31 -19.41 -16.38
CA ARG A 275 -10.68 -19.72 -15.95
C ARG A 275 -11.23 -18.57 -15.11
N GLU A 276 -12.50 -18.25 -15.32
CA GLU A 276 -13.19 -17.22 -14.54
C GLU A 276 -13.29 -17.61 -13.07
N LEU A 277 -13.41 -16.61 -12.19
CA LEU A 277 -13.42 -16.83 -10.74
C LEU A 277 -14.51 -17.82 -10.26
N PRO A 278 -15.76 -17.79 -10.78
CA PRO A 278 -16.80 -18.74 -10.39
C PRO A 278 -16.41 -20.21 -10.61
N ASP A 279 -15.67 -20.50 -11.68
CA ASP A 279 -15.22 -21.85 -12.04
C ASP A 279 -14.06 -22.36 -11.17
N ARG A 280 -13.50 -21.47 -10.34
CA ARG A 280 -12.36 -21.74 -9.46
C ARG A 280 -12.67 -21.47 -8.00
N MET A 281 -13.95 -21.55 -7.62
CA MET A 281 -14.39 -21.23 -6.26
C MET A 281 -13.55 -21.91 -5.15
N PRO A 282 -13.14 -23.19 -5.23
CA PRO A 282 -12.28 -23.80 -4.22
C PRO A 282 -10.90 -23.11 -4.07
N GLU A 283 -10.27 -22.74 -5.19
CA GLU A 283 -8.99 -22.03 -5.21
C GLU A 283 -9.16 -20.60 -4.68
N ALA A 284 -10.23 -19.93 -5.09
CA ALA A 284 -10.60 -18.60 -4.62
C ALA A 284 -10.80 -18.58 -3.10
N MET A 285 -11.56 -19.52 -2.55
CA MET A 285 -11.79 -19.64 -1.10
C MET A 285 -10.51 -19.94 -0.33
N LYS A 286 -9.64 -20.81 -0.87
CA LYS A 286 -8.32 -21.05 -0.28
C LYS A 286 -7.49 -19.77 -0.23
N LYS A 287 -7.44 -19.01 -1.33
CA LYS A 287 -6.69 -17.74 -1.40
C LYS A 287 -7.28 -16.68 -0.47
N LEU A 288 -8.62 -16.60 -0.38
CA LEU A 288 -9.35 -15.77 0.57
C LEU A 288 -8.90 -16.07 2.01
N GLY A 289 -8.83 -17.36 2.36
CA GLY A 289 -8.40 -17.83 3.67
C GLY A 289 -6.94 -17.46 3.98
N GLU A 290 -6.04 -17.59 3.00
CA GLU A 290 -4.62 -17.21 3.15
C GLU A 290 -4.46 -15.70 3.40
N VAL A 291 -5.14 -14.86 2.61
CA VAL A 291 -5.14 -13.40 2.78
C VAL A 291 -5.70 -13.02 4.16
N ASN A 292 -6.84 -13.59 4.56
CA ASN A 292 -7.43 -13.31 5.88
C ASN A 292 -6.60 -13.85 7.03
N THR A 293 -5.89 -14.96 6.86
CA THR A 293 -4.97 -15.48 7.88
C THR A 293 -3.85 -14.47 8.15
N ALA A 294 -3.33 -13.81 7.10
CA ALA A 294 -2.37 -12.73 7.29
C ALA A 294 -2.96 -11.48 7.95
N ILE A 295 -4.12 -11.02 7.49
CA ILE A 295 -4.76 -9.80 8.00
C ILE A 295 -5.23 -10.00 9.44
N PHE A 296 -6.05 -11.01 9.71
CA PHE A 296 -6.62 -11.23 11.04
C PHE A 296 -5.71 -12.03 11.97
N GLY A 297 -5.09 -13.11 11.47
CA GLY A 297 -4.19 -13.92 12.29
C GLY A 297 -2.88 -13.19 12.59
N GLY A 298 -2.23 -12.67 11.55
CA GLY A 298 -0.96 -11.95 11.67
C GLY A 298 -1.11 -10.56 12.28
N ALA A 299 -1.83 -9.66 11.61
CA ALA A 299 -1.89 -8.27 12.01
C ALA A 299 -2.81 -8.00 13.22
N LEU A 300 -4.08 -8.45 13.20
CA LEU A 300 -4.96 -8.29 14.38
C LEU A 300 -4.47 -9.12 15.57
N GLY A 301 -4.07 -10.39 15.36
CA GLY A 301 -3.49 -11.21 16.42
C GLY A 301 -2.25 -10.56 17.05
N GLY A 302 -1.36 -9.98 16.23
CA GLY A 302 -0.21 -9.20 16.71
C GLY A 302 -0.63 -7.97 17.53
N ALA A 303 -1.65 -7.22 17.12
CA ALA A 303 -2.16 -6.07 17.85
C ALA A 303 -2.84 -6.44 19.18
N VAL A 304 -3.54 -7.57 19.25
CA VAL A 304 -4.12 -8.07 20.51
C VAL A 304 -3.02 -8.55 21.45
N LEU A 305 -2.01 -9.24 20.91
CA LEU A 305 -0.86 -9.69 21.69
C LEU A 305 -0.12 -8.51 22.35
N SER A 306 0.04 -7.37 21.66
CA SER A 306 0.66 -6.19 22.28
C SER A 306 -0.13 -5.72 23.50
N THR A 307 -1.47 -5.64 23.42
CA THR A 307 -2.31 -5.25 24.55
C THR A 307 -2.16 -6.21 25.73
N VAL A 308 -2.14 -7.53 25.46
CA VAL A 308 -1.98 -8.55 26.50
C VAL A 308 -0.63 -8.39 27.21
N LEU A 309 0.46 -8.22 26.45
CA LEU A 309 1.81 -8.05 26.99
C LEU A 309 1.95 -6.75 27.78
N VAL A 310 1.42 -5.63 27.26
CA VAL A 310 1.43 -4.34 27.95
C VAL A 310 0.66 -4.39 29.28
N ARG A 311 -0.49 -5.07 29.31
CA ARG A 311 -1.26 -5.25 30.56
C ARG A 311 -0.55 -6.15 31.57
N ARG A 312 0.15 -7.18 31.09
CA ARG A 312 0.78 -8.19 31.95
C ARG A 312 2.12 -7.73 32.52
N PHE A 313 2.90 -6.98 31.75
CA PHE A 313 4.30 -6.63 32.05
C PHE A 313 4.54 -5.11 32.13
N GLY A 314 3.51 -4.30 31.96
CA GLY A 314 3.64 -2.85 31.84
C GLY A 314 4.05 -2.42 30.44
N TRP A 315 3.95 -1.11 30.17
CA TRP A 315 4.14 -0.56 28.83
C TRP A 315 5.53 -0.84 28.24
N GLY A 316 6.60 -0.48 28.95
CA GLY A 316 7.97 -0.64 28.45
C GLY A 316 8.35 -2.10 28.17
N PRO A 317 8.33 -2.99 29.18
CA PRO A 317 8.66 -4.40 28.98
C PRO A 317 7.70 -5.11 28.03
N GLY A 318 6.39 -4.85 28.12
CA GLY A 318 5.38 -5.45 27.24
C GLY A 318 5.61 -5.10 25.77
N MET A 319 5.90 -3.84 25.46
CA MET A 319 6.21 -3.40 24.10
C MET A 319 7.56 -3.94 23.60
N ALA A 320 8.57 -4.04 24.46
CA ALA A 320 9.86 -4.62 24.10
C ALA A 320 9.73 -6.11 23.73
N ILE A 321 8.99 -6.88 24.54
CA ILE A 321 8.71 -8.30 24.27
C ILE A 321 7.91 -8.43 22.98
N TRP A 322 6.86 -7.62 22.80
CA TRP A 322 6.06 -7.63 21.58
C TRP A 322 6.89 -7.32 20.34
N ALA A 323 7.74 -6.28 20.39
CA ALA A 323 8.60 -5.90 19.29
C ALA A 323 9.63 -6.99 18.96
N ALA A 324 10.18 -7.67 19.96
CA ALA A 324 11.08 -8.80 19.76
C ALA A 324 10.36 -9.98 19.08
N LEU A 325 9.14 -10.32 19.53
CA LEU A 325 8.33 -11.38 18.93
C LEU A 325 7.93 -11.05 17.48
N MET A 326 7.50 -9.81 17.23
CA MET A 326 7.17 -9.36 15.87
C MET A 326 8.41 -9.31 14.98
N GLY A 327 9.53 -8.79 15.47
CA GLY A 327 10.79 -8.75 14.76
C GLY A 327 11.29 -10.14 14.39
N LEU A 328 11.18 -11.11 15.30
CA LEU A 328 11.52 -12.50 15.02
C LEU A 328 10.59 -13.11 13.97
N ASN A 329 9.27 -12.91 14.09
CA ASN A 329 8.30 -13.42 13.12
C ASN A 329 8.45 -12.81 11.72
N LEU A 330 8.85 -11.54 11.63
CA LEU A 330 9.12 -10.82 10.38
C LEU A 330 10.59 -10.93 9.95
N SER A 331 11.43 -11.67 10.68
CA SER A 331 12.79 -11.94 10.25
C SER A 331 12.82 -12.99 9.15
N LYS A 332 13.98 -13.16 8.51
CA LYS A 332 14.20 -14.20 7.48
C LYS A 332 13.92 -15.63 7.97
N VAL A 333 14.02 -15.88 9.27
CA VAL A 333 13.80 -17.19 9.91
C VAL A 333 12.41 -17.35 10.52
N GLY A 334 11.60 -16.28 10.49
CA GLY A 334 10.26 -16.27 11.06
C GLY A 334 9.19 -16.85 10.14
N LEU A 335 7.94 -16.84 10.62
CA LEU A 335 6.77 -17.29 9.85
C LEU A 335 6.34 -16.29 8.76
N GLY A 336 6.73 -15.02 8.88
CA GLY A 336 6.36 -13.94 7.97
C GLY A 336 6.75 -14.22 6.51
N PRO A 337 8.02 -14.56 6.20
CA PRO A 337 8.41 -14.96 4.85
C PRO A 337 7.61 -16.14 4.30
N ALA A 338 7.38 -17.19 5.10
CA ALA A 338 6.61 -18.36 4.66
C ALA A 338 5.17 -18.01 4.30
N LEU A 339 4.54 -17.16 5.11
CA LEU A 339 3.19 -16.64 4.86
C LEU A 339 3.14 -15.77 3.60
N CYS A 340 4.13 -14.88 3.39
CA CYS A 340 4.21 -14.05 2.18
C CYS A 340 4.37 -14.92 0.92
N LYS A 341 5.26 -15.92 0.95
CA LYS A 341 5.43 -16.89 -0.15
C LYS A 341 4.12 -17.59 -0.50
N ARG A 342 3.39 -18.04 0.53
CA ARG A 342 2.11 -18.73 0.37
C ARG A 342 1.04 -17.83 -0.25
N ILE A 343 0.90 -16.61 0.24
CA ILE A 343 -0.09 -15.64 -0.28
C ILE A 343 0.21 -15.31 -1.74
N MET A 344 1.46 -14.90 -2.02
CA MET A 344 1.87 -14.55 -3.39
C MET A 344 1.93 -15.76 -4.32
N GLY A 345 2.07 -16.97 -3.77
CA GLY A 345 2.29 -18.20 -4.53
C GLY A 345 3.60 -18.14 -5.29
N VAL A 346 4.70 -17.83 -4.60
CA VAL A 346 6.06 -17.75 -5.15
C VAL A 346 7.03 -18.59 -4.31
N GLU A 347 8.04 -19.16 -4.96
CA GLU A 347 9.07 -19.96 -4.28
C GLU A 347 10.11 -19.07 -3.57
N SER A 348 10.42 -17.94 -4.19
CA SER A 348 11.36 -16.93 -3.68
C SER A 348 10.65 -15.60 -3.47
N LEU A 349 11.03 -14.89 -2.41
CA LEU A 349 10.58 -13.51 -2.13
C LEU A 349 11.54 -12.46 -2.69
N GLN A 350 12.47 -12.91 -3.53
CA GLN A 350 13.37 -12.09 -4.31
C GLN A 350 13.36 -12.61 -5.74
N ASP A 351 13.21 -11.70 -6.68
CA ASP A 351 13.27 -11.95 -8.12
C ASP A 351 14.19 -10.90 -8.77
N LEU A 352 14.45 -11.06 -10.08
CA LEU A 352 15.20 -10.10 -10.86
C LEU A 352 14.44 -8.77 -10.97
N PRO A 353 15.13 -7.62 -10.98
CA PRO A 353 14.51 -6.36 -11.37
C PRO A 353 13.94 -6.45 -12.78
N VAL A 354 12.80 -5.78 -13.03
CA VAL A 354 12.16 -5.79 -14.36
C VAL A 354 13.10 -5.23 -15.43
N GLU A 355 13.95 -4.26 -15.07
CA GLU A 355 14.97 -3.71 -15.96
C GLU A 355 15.94 -4.77 -16.48
N GLU A 356 16.31 -5.73 -15.63
CA GLU A 356 17.18 -6.86 -16.02
C GLU A 356 16.43 -7.86 -16.91
N VAL A 357 15.15 -8.11 -16.62
CA VAL A 357 14.30 -8.94 -17.49
C VAL A 357 14.20 -8.35 -18.89
N VAL A 358 14.01 -7.03 -18.99
CA VAL A 358 13.96 -6.30 -20.26
C VAL A 358 15.31 -6.34 -20.98
N ALA A 359 16.42 -6.14 -20.26
CA ALA A 359 17.76 -6.19 -20.84
C ALA A 359 18.03 -7.56 -21.50
N ARG A 360 17.71 -8.65 -20.79
CA ARG A 360 17.83 -10.02 -21.33
C ARG A 360 16.94 -10.26 -22.54
N ALA A 361 15.72 -9.71 -22.55
CA ALA A 361 14.81 -9.82 -23.70
C ALA A 361 15.36 -9.07 -24.92
N ILE A 362 15.94 -7.88 -24.72
CA ILE A 362 16.59 -7.10 -25.79
C ILE A 362 17.80 -7.85 -26.34
N GLU A 363 18.63 -8.45 -25.49
CA GLU A 363 19.78 -9.26 -25.91
C GLU A 363 19.34 -10.47 -26.75
N ALA A 364 18.28 -11.16 -26.35
CA ALA A 364 17.71 -12.28 -27.10
C ALA A 364 17.20 -11.86 -28.49
N GLU A 365 16.61 -10.66 -28.63
CA GLU A 365 16.18 -10.15 -29.95
C GLU A 365 17.35 -9.65 -30.82
N LYS A 366 18.47 -9.24 -30.21
CA LYS A 366 19.69 -8.85 -30.95
C LYS A 366 20.50 -10.04 -31.44
N ALA A 367 20.39 -11.19 -30.79
CA ALA A 367 21.09 -12.39 -31.23
C ALA A 367 20.65 -12.70 -32.66
N PRO A 368 21.59 -12.87 -33.62
CA PRO A 368 21.23 -13.20 -34.99
C PRO A 368 20.37 -14.45 -34.96
N ALA A 369 19.19 -14.39 -35.59
CA ALA A 369 18.35 -15.57 -35.77
C ALA A 369 19.26 -16.65 -36.35
N GLY A 370 19.58 -17.66 -35.53
CA GLY A 370 20.49 -18.72 -35.91
C GLY A 370 20.00 -19.25 -37.25
N VAL A 371 20.89 -19.21 -38.26
CA VAL A 371 20.66 -19.81 -39.57
C VAL A 371 20.34 -21.28 -39.30
N SER A 372 19.06 -21.62 -39.29
CA SER A 372 18.54 -22.99 -39.16
C SER A 372 18.57 -23.70 -40.49
#